data_AF-A0A0F9R4N3-F1
#
_entry.id   AF-A0A0F9R4N3-F1
#
_cell.length_a   1.000
_cell.length_b   1.000
_cell.length_c   1.000
_cell.angle_alpha   90.00
_cell.angle_beta   90.00
_cell.angle_gamma   90.00
#
_symmetry.space_group_name_H-M   'P 1'
#
loop_
_entity.id
_entity.type
_entity.pdbx_description
1 polymer ?
#
loop_
_entity_poly.entity_id
_entity_poly.type
_entity_poly.pdbx_seq_one_letter_code
_entity_poly.pdbx_strand_id
1 'polypeptide(L)'
;MTRNNPYALSVDLNAEAMSVDVTVRERETEEVIDTASFKAGDIHDDLKQLTALYGLSKLLQDRSSDVKTGPEKLSAMKGVAEQLASGQWQKERKVGAPTVSAEVEALAQFKGISIPQAQAALRRYDKAARDQILGHSSIVELAKTIREAREGEEVADLSDLAGAATETVEETAAPAA
;
A
#
# COMPACT_ATOMS: atom_id res chain seq x y z
N MET A 1 27.36 -5.55 4.81
CA MET A 1 26.94 -6.87 4.30
C MET A 1 25.46 -7.04 4.60
N THR A 2 24.59 -6.74 3.64
CA THR A 2 23.16 -7.02 3.76
C THR A 2 22.99 -8.54 3.68
N ARG A 3 22.66 -9.19 4.79
CA ARG A 3 22.21 -10.58 4.78
C ARG A 3 20.89 -10.61 4.03
N ASN A 4 20.91 -10.86 2.72
CA ASN A 4 19.71 -11.31 2.02
C ASN A 4 19.37 -12.67 2.61
N ASN A 5 18.27 -12.74 3.35
CA ASN A 5 17.73 -14.01 3.80
C ASN A 5 17.37 -14.83 2.54
N PRO A 6 17.96 -16.03 2.32
CA PRO A 6 17.70 -16.82 1.11
C PRO A 6 16.26 -17.34 1.06
N TYR A 7 15.49 -17.21 2.14
CA TYR A 7 14.13 -17.70 2.22
C TYR A 7 13.07 -16.58 2.09
N ALA A 8 11.95 -16.94 1.47
CA ALA A 8 10.70 -16.19 1.45
C ALA A 8 9.64 -16.93 2.27
N LEU A 9 8.78 -16.17 2.95
CA LEU A 9 7.64 -16.68 3.70
C LEU A 9 6.37 -16.18 3.02
N SER A 10 5.48 -17.10 2.62
CA SER A 10 4.10 -16.80 2.22
C SER A 10 3.17 -17.14 3.37
N VAL A 11 2.16 -16.30 3.59
CA VAL A 11 1.08 -16.53 4.57
C VAL A 11 -0.23 -16.28 3.85
N ASP A 12 -1.02 -17.34 3.70
CA ASP A 12 -2.27 -17.35 2.98
C ASP A 12 -3.43 -17.61 3.94
N LEU A 13 -4.45 -16.76 3.90
CA LEU A 13 -5.64 -16.88 4.76
C LEU A 13 -6.73 -17.64 4.00
N ASN A 14 -6.97 -18.89 4.38
CA ASN A 14 -7.99 -19.73 3.77
C ASN A 14 -9.31 -19.61 4.55
N ALA A 15 -10.19 -18.72 4.09
CA ALA A 15 -11.47 -18.47 4.74
C ALA A 15 -12.44 -19.66 4.69
N GLU A 16 -12.37 -20.49 3.65
CA GLU A 16 -13.24 -21.67 3.51
C GLU A 16 -12.84 -22.79 4.49
N ALA A 17 -11.54 -23.05 4.61
CA ALA A 17 -11.00 -24.06 5.53
C ALA A 17 -10.80 -23.52 6.96
N MET A 18 -11.00 -22.22 7.17
CA MET A 18 -10.70 -21.52 8.43
C MET A 18 -9.28 -21.81 8.92
N SER A 19 -8.30 -21.71 8.01
CA SER A 19 -6.88 -21.96 8.30
C SER A 19 -5.98 -20.81 7.83
N VAL A 20 -4.80 -20.75 8.45
CA VAL A 20 -3.67 -19.95 7.97
C VAL A 20 -2.64 -20.92 7.42
N ASP A 21 -2.39 -20.84 6.13
CA ASP A 21 -1.42 -21.68 5.44
C ASP A 21 -0.11 -20.89 5.29
N VAL A 22 0.98 -21.47 5.77
CA VAL A 22 2.30 -20.84 5.80
C VAL A 22 3.24 -21.66 4.95
N THR A 23 3.91 -21.03 3.99
CA THR A 23 4.86 -21.68 3.09
C THR A 23 6.21 -20.99 3.16
N VAL A 24 7.28 -21.75 3.35
CA VAL A 24 8.66 -21.27 3.23
C VAL A 24 9.22 -21.72 1.90
N ARG A 25 9.79 -20.80 1.12
CA ARG A 25 10.45 -21.09 -0.16
C ARG A 25 11.86 -20.56 -0.20
N GLU A 26 12.76 -21.24 -0.90
CA GLU A 26 14.04 -20.66 -1.27
C GLU A 26 13.85 -19.64 -2.41
N ARG A 27 14.45 -18.46 -2.29
CA ARG A 27 14.18 -17.31 -3.19
C ARG A 27 14.76 -17.47 -4.59
N GLU A 28 15.87 -18.19 -4.72
CA GLU A 28 16.57 -18.33 -6.01
C GLU A 28 15.96 -19.43 -6.88
N THR A 29 15.56 -20.53 -6.25
CA THR A 29 15.01 -21.72 -6.92
C THR A 29 13.48 -21.74 -6.90
N GLU A 30 12.85 -20.90 -6.07
CA GLU A 30 11.43 -20.95 -5.73
C GLU A 30 10.96 -22.29 -5.13
N GLU A 31 11.90 -23.16 -4.74
CA GLU A 31 11.61 -24.46 -4.17
C GLU A 31 10.92 -24.31 -2.81
N VAL A 32 9.84 -25.06 -2.61
CA VAL A 32 9.13 -25.12 -1.33
C VAL A 32 9.95 -25.95 -0.35
N ILE A 33 10.41 -25.30 0.71
CA ILE A 33 11.23 -25.91 1.76
C ILE A 33 10.33 -26.52 2.85
N ASP A 34 9.26 -25.81 3.22
CA ASP A 34 8.35 -26.25 4.28
C ASP A 34 6.96 -25.62 4.12
N THR A 35 5.95 -26.31 4.64
CA THR A 35 4.57 -25.86 4.68
C THR A 35 3.89 -26.28 5.97
N ALA A 36 3.12 -25.38 6.57
CA ALA A 36 2.27 -25.68 7.72
C ALA A 36 0.90 -25.05 7.54
N SER A 37 -0.15 -25.74 8.00
CA SER A 37 -1.51 -25.21 8.05
C SER A 37 -1.98 -25.17 9.49
N PHE A 38 -2.40 -23.99 9.95
CA PHE A 38 -2.88 -23.76 11.31
C PHE A 38 -4.37 -23.47 11.27
N LYS A 39 -5.21 -24.38 11.79
CA LYS A 39 -6.67 -24.20 11.77
C LYS A 39 -7.12 -23.38 12.97
N ALA A 40 -8.06 -22.46 12.74
CA ALA A 40 -8.70 -21.70 13.81
C ALA A 40 -9.44 -22.61 14.80
N GLY A 41 -9.91 -23.78 14.35
CA GLY A 41 -10.56 -24.79 15.17
C GLY A 41 -9.64 -25.46 16.20
N ASP A 42 -8.33 -25.51 15.94
CA ASP A 42 -7.34 -26.15 16.82
C ASP A 42 -6.93 -25.23 17.98
N ILE A 43 -7.35 -23.96 17.95
CA ILE A 43 -7.12 -22.99 19.02
C ILE A 43 -7.99 -23.38 20.22
N HIS A 44 -7.38 -23.44 21.41
CA HIS A 44 -8.10 -23.69 22.66
C HIS A 44 -9.26 -22.69 22.83
N ASP A 45 -10.42 -23.15 23.30
CA ASP A 45 -11.66 -22.35 23.32
C ASP A 45 -11.49 -21.00 24.03
N ASP A 46 -10.83 -20.99 25.19
CA ASP A 46 -10.55 -19.76 25.96
C ASP A 46 -9.66 -18.74 25.22
N LEU A 47 -8.92 -19.19 24.20
CA LEU A 47 -8.00 -18.35 23.41
C LEU A 47 -8.61 -17.89 22.08
N LYS A 48 -9.75 -18.43 21.66
CA LYS A 48 -10.37 -18.08 20.36
C LYS A 48 -10.70 -16.59 20.27
N GLN A 49 -11.36 -16.04 21.28
CA GLN A 49 -11.72 -14.62 21.32
C GLN A 49 -10.47 -13.73 21.38
N LEU A 50 -9.47 -14.10 22.19
CA LEU A 50 -8.22 -13.35 22.30
C LEU A 50 -7.45 -13.34 20.97
N THR A 51 -7.41 -14.46 20.26
CA THR A 51 -6.78 -14.55 18.94
C THR A 51 -7.50 -13.68 17.92
N ALA A 52 -8.82 -13.71 17.91
CA ALA A 52 -9.63 -12.86 17.03
C ALA A 52 -9.39 -11.36 17.29
N LEU A 53 -9.40 -10.95 18.57
CA LEU A 53 -9.12 -9.57 18.96
C LEU A 53 -7.70 -9.14 18.60
N TYR A 54 -6.72 -10.03 18.75
CA TYR A 54 -5.34 -9.76 18.32
C TYR A 54 -5.27 -9.55 16.81
N GLY A 55 -5.89 -10.44 16.03
CA GLY A 55 -5.98 -10.32 14.57
C GLY A 55 -6.61 -8.99 14.14
N LEU A 56 -7.75 -8.61 14.74
CA LEU A 56 -8.38 -7.32 14.51
C LEU A 56 -7.43 -6.16 14.84
N SER A 57 -6.77 -6.19 16.00
CA SER A 57 -5.83 -5.15 16.42
C SER A 57 -4.68 -4.95 15.42
N LYS A 58 -4.17 -6.05 14.84
CA LYS A 58 -3.11 -6.02 13.82
C LYS A 58 -3.63 -5.48 12.50
N LEU A 59 -4.83 -5.87 12.10
CA LEU A 59 -5.44 -5.40 10.87
C LEU A 59 -5.67 -3.88 10.90
N LEU A 60 -6.16 -3.35 12.03
CA LEU A 60 -6.33 -1.91 12.24
C LEU A 60 -4.99 -1.16 12.19
N GLN A 61 -3.94 -1.71 12.79
CA GLN A 61 -2.60 -1.12 12.79
C GLN A 61 -1.95 -1.13 11.40
N ASP A 62 -2.01 -2.26 10.71
CA ASP A 62 -1.42 -2.45 9.39
C ASP A 62 -2.03 -1.51 8.36
N ARG A 63 -3.36 -1.45 8.30
CA ARG A 63 -4.11 -0.62 7.35
C ARG A 63 -4.12 0.87 7.65
N SER A 64 -3.67 1.27 8.84
CA SER A 64 -3.47 2.67 9.19
C SER A 64 -2.00 3.04 9.29
N SER A 65 -1.07 2.14 8.92
CA SER A 65 0.37 2.25 9.21
C SER A 65 1.06 3.49 8.63
N ASP A 66 0.50 4.07 7.58
CA ASP A 66 0.89 5.32 6.93
C ASP A 66 0.64 6.56 7.80
N VAL A 67 -0.31 6.50 8.73
CA VAL A 67 -0.61 7.58 9.68
C VAL A 67 0.30 7.50 10.91
N LYS A 68 0.94 8.62 11.26
CA LYS A 68 1.78 8.73 12.47
C LYS A 68 0.93 8.67 13.74
N THR A 69 1.54 8.25 14.85
CA THR A 69 0.87 8.18 16.16
C THR A 69 0.34 9.54 16.60
N GLY A 70 -0.96 9.60 16.91
CA GLY A 70 -1.68 10.81 17.33
C GLY A 70 -3.20 10.64 17.21
N PRO A 71 -4.01 11.68 17.46
CA PRO A 71 -5.47 11.63 17.31
C PRO A 71 -5.93 11.17 15.91
N GLU A 72 -5.22 11.59 14.87
CA GLU A 72 -5.49 11.19 13.47
C GLU A 72 -5.34 9.68 13.24
N LYS A 73 -4.40 9.03 13.95
CA LYS A 73 -4.24 7.56 13.90
C LYS A 73 -5.50 6.86 14.38
N LEU A 74 -6.09 7.36 15.48
CA LEU A 74 -7.32 6.79 16.02
C LEU A 74 -8.48 6.99 15.04
N SER A 75 -8.60 8.17 14.41
CA SER A 75 -9.59 8.41 13.36
C SER A 75 -9.39 7.46 12.17
N ALA A 76 -8.16 7.24 11.73
CA ALA A 76 -7.86 6.29 10.65
C ALA A 76 -8.22 4.85 11.03
N MET A 77 -7.92 4.42 12.27
CA MET A 77 -8.33 3.10 12.78
C MET A 77 -9.86 2.95 12.83
N LYS A 78 -10.60 4.00 13.22
CA LYS A 78 -12.08 3.98 13.18
C LYS A 78 -12.60 3.77 11.76
N GLY A 79 -12.03 4.46 10.77
CA GLY A 79 -12.38 4.26 9.36
C GLY A 79 -12.15 2.83 8.88
N VAL A 80 -11.04 2.19 9.28
CA VAL A 80 -10.79 0.77 8.98
C VAL A 80 -11.81 -0.14 9.67
N ALA A 81 -12.18 0.15 10.92
CA ALA A 81 -13.19 -0.62 11.64
C ALA A 81 -14.58 -0.52 10.98
N GLU A 82 -15.00 0.68 10.57
CA GLU A 82 -16.24 0.92 9.83
C GLU A 82 -16.25 0.19 8.49
N GLN A 83 -15.12 0.24 7.76
CA GLN A 83 -14.94 -0.53 6.52
C GLN A 83 -15.19 -2.03 6.76
N LEU A 84 -14.54 -2.63 7.76
CA LEU A 84 -14.72 -4.05 8.08
C LEU A 84 -16.16 -4.36 8.51
N ALA A 85 -16.79 -3.47 9.30
CA ALA A 85 -18.18 -3.62 9.72
C ALA A 85 -19.16 -3.58 8.53
N SER A 86 -18.83 -2.86 7.46
CA SER A 86 -19.59 -2.84 6.21
C SER A 86 -19.36 -4.07 5.31
N GLY A 87 -18.56 -5.05 5.75
CA GLY A 87 -18.22 -6.26 4.97
C GLY A 87 -17.10 -6.06 3.95
N GLN A 88 -16.47 -4.88 3.91
CA GLN A 88 -15.39 -4.59 2.97
C GLN A 88 -14.04 -5.14 3.48
N TRP A 89 -13.75 -6.40 3.15
CA TRP A 89 -12.49 -7.04 3.55
C TRP A 89 -11.27 -6.36 2.96
N GLN A 90 -11.24 -6.06 1.65
CA GLN A 90 -10.17 -5.28 1.04
C GLN A 90 -10.64 -3.84 0.88
N LYS A 91 -9.81 -2.87 1.28
CA LYS A 91 -10.05 -1.49 0.85
C LYS A 91 -9.90 -1.53 -0.67
N GLU A 92 -10.82 -0.90 -1.41
CA GLU A 92 -10.55 -0.62 -2.82
C GLU A 92 -9.16 -0.03 -2.89
N ARG A 93 -8.24 -0.74 -3.56
CA ARG A 93 -6.99 -0.10 -3.94
C ARG A 93 -7.43 1.00 -4.90
N LYS A 94 -7.49 2.24 -4.40
CA LYS A 94 -7.14 3.38 -5.24
C LYS A 94 -5.69 3.14 -5.65
N VAL A 95 -5.48 2.31 -6.67
CA VAL A 95 -4.27 2.36 -7.48
C VAL A 95 -4.36 3.72 -8.14
N GLY A 96 -3.90 4.76 -7.45
CA GLY A 96 -3.51 5.98 -8.13
C GLY A 96 -2.55 5.58 -9.23
N ALA A 97 -2.63 6.25 -10.37
CA ALA A 97 -1.68 6.07 -11.46
C ALA A 97 -0.26 5.98 -10.88
N PRO A 98 0.63 5.08 -11.39
CA PRO A 98 1.96 4.86 -10.83
C PRO A 98 2.64 6.19 -10.57
N THR A 99 2.60 6.65 -9.31
CA THR A 99 2.94 8.04 -9.04
C THR A 99 4.44 8.04 -8.92
N VAL A 100 5.11 8.53 -9.95
CA VAL A 100 6.53 8.78 -9.84
C VAL A 100 6.72 9.75 -8.68
N SER A 101 7.69 9.44 -7.83
CA SER A 101 7.92 10.25 -6.63
C SER A 101 8.21 11.69 -7.06
N ALA A 102 7.71 12.66 -6.29
CA ALA A 102 7.87 14.08 -6.64
C ALA A 102 9.35 14.47 -6.80
N GLU A 103 10.25 13.79 -6.11
CA GLU A 103 11.71 13.97 -6.21
C GLU A 103 12.29 13.46 -7.53
N VAL A 104 11.77 12.37 -8.08
CA VAL A 104 12.19 11.85 -9.38
C VAL A 104 11.65 12.73 -10.51
N GLU A 105 10.44 13.24 -10.37
CA GLU A 105 9.89 14.23 -11.30
C GLU A 105 10.62 15.57 -11.22
N ALA A 106 10.91 16.04 -10.01
CA ALA A 106 11.73 17.24 -9.80
C ALA A 106 13.13 17.07 -10.40
N LEU A 107 13.76 15.91 -10.24
CA LEU A 107 15.05 15.61 -10.89
C LEU A 107 14.92 15.64 -12.42
N ALA A 108 13.85 15.05 -12.98
CA ALA A 108 13.59 15.05 -14.42
C ALA A 108 13.40 16.48 -14.95
N GLN A 109 12.59 17.31 -14.27
CA GLN A 109 12.38 18.72 -14.59
C GLN A 109 13.68 19.53 -14.44
N PHE A 110 14.39 19.38 -13.33
CA PHE A 110 15.64 20.10 -13.06
C PHE A 110 16.74 19.79 -14.06
N LYS A 111 16.80 18.56 -14.58
CA LYS A 111 17.78 18.12 -15.57
C LYS A 111 17.28 18.23 -17.02
N GLY A 112 16.02 18.57 -17.25
CA GLY A 112 15.42 18.63 -18.59
C GLY A 112 15.41 17.27 -19.30
N ILE A 113 15.24 16.18 -18.55
CA ILE A 113 15.20 14.80 -19.07
C ILE A 113 13.82 14.17 -18.83
N SER A 114 13.52 13.06 -19.48
CA SER A 114 12.28 12.33 -19.21
C SER A 114 12.34 11.62 -17.86
N ILE A 115 11.18 11.40 -17.25
CA ILE A 115 11.06 10.65 -15.99
C ILE A 115 11.69 9.24 -16.10
N PRO A 116 11.45 8.43 -17.15
CA PRO A 116 12.14 7.16 -17.32
C PRO A 116 13.67 7.28 -17.39
N GLN A 117 14.19 8.34 -18.02
CA GLN A 117 15.63 8.61 -18.06
C GLN A 117 16.19 8.94 -16.66
N ALA A 118 15.46 9.73 -15.87
CA ALA A 118 15.83 10.03 -14.49
C ALA A 118 15.85 8.76 -13.62
N GLN A 119 14.84 7.90 -13.74
CA GLN A 119 14.78 6.61 -13.04
C GLN A 119 15.93 5.67 -13.46
N ALA A 120 16.18 5.57 -14.76
CA ALA A 120 17.28 4.75 -15.30
C ALA A 120 18.65 5.27 -14.86
N ALA A 121 18.83 6.59 -14.77
CA ALA A 121 20.05 7.20 -14.27
C ALA A 121 20.26 6.89 -12.79
N LEU A 122 19.23 7.08 -11.95
CA LEU A 122 19.31 6.81 -10.50
C LEU A 122 19.65 5.34 -10.20
N ARG A 123 19.17 4.38 -11.00
CA ARG A 123 19.49 2.95 -10.83
C ARG A 123 20.99 2.63 -10.94
N ARG A 124 21.80 3.51 -11.53
CA ARG A 124 23.25 3.33 -11.67
C ARG A 124 24.03 3.74 -10.41
N TYR A 125 23.36 4.39 -9.45
CA TYR A 125 23.96 4.88 -8.21
C TYR A 125 23.53 4.01 -7.03
N ASP A 126 24.41 3.91 -6.04
CA ASP A 126 24.07 3.28 -4.77
C ASP A 126 23.09 4.14 -3.95
N LYS A 127 22.58 3.59 -2.84
CA LYS A 127 21.59 4.29 -2.03
C LYS A 127 22.11 5.63 -1.49
N ALA A 128 23.36 5.68 -1.01
CA ALA A 128 23.92 6.90 -0.42
C ALA A 128 24.05 8.02 -1.47
N ALA A 129 24.53 7.69 -2.67
CA ALA A 129 24.64 8.62 -3.77
C ALA A 129 23.27 9.06 -4.28
N ARG A 130 22.27 8.16 -4.34
CA ARG A 130 20.89 8.52 -4.71
C ARG A 130 20.28 9.50 -3.71
N ASP A 131 20.44 9.24 -2.40
CA ASP A 131 19.91 10.11 -1.34
C ASP A 131 20.57 11.50 -1.40
N GLN A 132 21.87 11.58 -1.72
CA GLN A 132 22.56 12.84 -1.93
C GLN A 132 22.06 13.59 -3.18
N ILE A 133 21.84 12.88 -4.30
CA ILE A 133 21.31 13.48 -5.54
C ILE A 133 19.90 14.04 -5.30
N LEU A 134 19.01 13.26 -4.70
CA LEU A 134 17.63 13.67 -4.42
C LEU A 134 17.53 14.70 -3.29
N GLY A 135 18.54 14.76 -2.41
CA GLY A 135 18.67 15.76 -1.35
C GLY A 135 19.23 17.11 -1.80
N HIS A 136 19.53 17.30 -3.09
CA HIS A 136 19.98 18.59 -3.60
C HIS A 136 18.88 19.66 -3.42
N SER A 137 19.24 20.83 -2.89
CA SER A 137 18.28 21.89 -2.50
C SER A 137 17.24 22.21 -3.59
N SER A 138 17.69 22.43 -4.83
CA SER A 138 16.79 22.73 -5.95
C SER A 138 15.82 21.60 -6.30
N ILE A 139 16.21 20.33 -6.09
CA ILE A 139 15.33 19.17 -6.33
C ILE A 139 14.31 19.07 -5.20
N VAL A 140 14.71 19.31 -3.96
CA VAL A 140 13.82 19.31 -2.79
C VAL A 140 12.77 20.41 -2.89
N GLU A 141 13.16 21.62 -3.31
CA GLU A 141 12.25 22.74 -3.53
C GLU A 141 11.25 22.46 -4.64
N LEU A 142 11.70 21.99 -5.81
CA LEU A 142 10.82 21.60 -6.91
C LEU A 142 9.89 20.45 -6.52
N ALA A 143 10.39 19.45 -5.79
CA ALA A 143 9.57 18.34 -5.31
C ALA A 143 8.48 18.81 -4.35
N LYS A 144 8.75 19.83 -3.53
CA LYS A 144 7.73 20.45 -2.67
C LYS A 144 6.63 21.09 -3.51
N THR A 145 6.98 21.89 -4.51
CA THR A 145 6.01 22.51 -5.43
C THR A 145 5.18 21.47 -6.18
N ILE A 146 5.80 20.37 -6.64
CA ILE A 146 5.09 19.27 -7.31
C ILE A 146 4.09 18.59 -6.36
N ARG A 147 4.45 18.35 -5.10
CA ARG A 147 3.53 17.78 -4.11
C ARG A 147 2.33 18.71 -3.85
N GLU A 148 2.60 20.00 -3.65
CA GLU A 148 1.56 21.00 -3.43
C GLU A 148 0.62 21.13 -4.65
N ALA A 149 1.15 21.05 -5.87
CA ALA A 149 0.34 21.07 -7.10
C ALA A 149 -0.58 19.85 -7.20
N ARG A 150 -0.09 18.66 -6.85
CA ARG A 150 -0.88 17.41 -6.88
C ARG A 150 -1.98 17.36 -5.83
N GLU A 151 -1.76 17.98 -4.67
CA GLU A 151 -2.77 18.06 -3.61
C GLU A 151 -3.96 18.95 -4.01
N GLY A 152 -3.78 19.85 -4.99
CA GLY A 152 -4.81 20.73 -5.52
C GLY A 152 -5.40 20.32 -6.87
N GLU A 153 -4.95 19.23 -7.49
CA GLU A 153 -5.46 18.78 -8.80
C GLU A 153 -6.76 17.99 -8.65
N GLU A 154 -7.83 18.51 -9.25
CA GLU A 154 -9.06 17.76 -9.45
C GLU A 154 -8.86 16.69 -10.53
N VAL A 155 -9.45 15.52 -10.32
CA VAL A 155 -9.38 14.41 -11.28
C VAL A 155 -10.08 14.84 -12.57
N ALA A 156 -9.34 14.87 -13.67
CA ALA A 156 -9.90 15.20 -14.98
C ALA A 156 -10.97 14.18 -15.39
N ASP A 157 -12.13 14.67 -15.83
CA ASP A 157 -13.17 13.85 -16.43
C ASP A 157 -12.72 13.42 -17.84
N LEU A 158 -12.73 12.11 -18.09
CA LEU A 158 -12.40 11.49 -19.38
C LEU A 158 -13.64 10.82 -20.01
N SER A 159 -14.84 11.18 -19.55
CA SER A 159 -16.12 10.64 -20.05
C SER A 159 -16.31 10.87 -21.55
N ASP A 160 -15.73 11.94 -22.08
CA ASP A 160 -15.70 12.29 -23.51
C ASP A 160 -14.90 11.27 -24.36
N LEU A 161 -13.89 10.61 -23.78
CA LEU A 161 -13.06 9.59 -24.42
C LEU A 161 -13.55 8.16 -24.17
N ALA A 162 -14.42 7.95 -23.17
CA ALA A 162 -14.79 6.62 -22.66
C ALA A 162 -15.90 5.89 -23.44
N GLY A 163 -16.52 6.51 -24.46
CA GLY A 163 -17.43 5.86 -25.42
C GLY A 163 -18.39 4.81 -24.84
N ALA A 164 -19.53 5.23 -24.28
CA ALA A 164 -20.69 4.39 -23.92
C ALA A 164 -20.43 3.08 -23.14
N ALA A 165 -19.33 2.98 -22.39
CA ALA A 165 -19.16 1.98 -21.33
C ALA A 165 -19.17 2.68 -19.98
N THR A 166 -20.30 3.31 -19.62
CA THR A 166 -20.52 3.85 -18.28
C THR A 166 -21.11 2.77 -17.39
N GLU A 167 -20.28 2.15 -16.54
CA GLU A 167 -20.76 1.65 -15.26
C GLU A 167 -21.24 2.86 -14.45
N THR A 168 -22.53 2.90 -14.18
CA THR A 168 -23.16 3.87 -13.29
C THR A 168 -22.58 3.73 -11.89
N VAL A 169 -21.78 4.71 -11.47
CA VAL A 169 -21.51 4.97 -10.06
C VAL A 169 -22.82 5.52 -9.49
N GLU A 170 -23.62 4.67 -8.83
CA GLU A 170 -24.79 5.10 -8.09
C GLU A 170 -24.34 5.98 -6.91
N GLU A 171 -24.54 7.28 -7.07
CA GLU A 171 -24.50 8.28 -6.02
C GLU A 171 -25.70 8.02 -5.09
N THR A 172 -25.50 7.23 -4.02
CA THR A 172 -26.51 7.14 -2.96
C THR A 172 -26.51 8.42 -2.14
N ALA A 173 -27.32 9.37 -2.58
CA ALA A 173 -27.75 10.52 -1.80
C ALA A 173 -28.49 10.04 -0.53
N ALA A 174 -28.09 10.55 0.63
CA ALA A 174 -28.77 10.33 1.90
C ALA A 174 -30.20 10.92 1.88
N PRO A 175 -31.23 10.22 2.40
CA PRO A 175 -32.49 10.87 2.69
C PRO A 175 -32.40 11.56 4.05
N ALA A 176 -32.66 12.87 4.04
CA ALA A 176 -33.03 13.62 5.22
C ALA A 176 -34.47 13.28 5.61
N ALA A 177 -34.68 12.76 6.82
CA ALA A 177 -35.85 12.96 7.68
C ALA A 177 -35.55 12.42 9.09
#